data_AF-A0A914NIC4-F1
#
_entry.id   AF-A0A914NIC4-F1
#
_cell.length_a   1.000
_cell.length_b   1.000
_cell.length_c   1.000
_cell.angle_alpha   90.00
_cell.angle_beta   90.00
_cell.angle_gamma   90.00
#
_symmetry.space_group_name_H-M   'P 1'
#
loop_
_entity.id
_entity.type
_entity.pdbx_description
1 polymer ?
#
loop_
_entity_poly.entity_id
_entity_poly.type
_entity_poly.pdbx_seq_one_letter_code
_entity_poly.pdbx_strand_id
1 'polypeptide(L)'
;MDAKALDKLLKAQQEYFEKLLVKLLKPSEMNETELYSKLVGMIGEFSFDLTSGMTFESWLGRHRSYFEEEGKTLPESSKVRLLLSKLGPEE
;
A
#
# COMPACT_ATOMS: atom_id res chain seq x y z
N MET A 1 37.37 -4.25 -38.39
CA MET A 1 36.27 -3.96 -37.46
C MET A 1 36.80 -2.95 -36.45
N ASP A 2 36.10 -1.82 -36.27
CA ASP A 2 36.61 -0.70 -35.48
C ASP A 2 36.42 -0.97 -33.98
N ALA A 3 37.52 -1.16 -33.25
CA ALA A 3 37.51 -1.53 -31.83
C ALA A 3 36.74 -0.53 -30.96
N LYS A 4 36.68 0.74 -31.37
CA LYS A 4 35.91 1.77 -30.68
C LYS A 4 34.39 1.59 -30.85
N ALA A 5 33.95 1.07 -32.00
CA ALA A 5 32.53 0.79 -32.23
C ALA A 5 32.06 -0.39 -31.38
N LEU A 6 32.92 -1.40 -31.19
CA LEU A 6 32.63 -2.55 -30.33
C LEU A 6 32.55 -2.17 -28.84
N ASP A 7 33.49 -1.34 -28.35
CA ASP A 7 33.46 -0.83 -26.96
C ASP A 7 32.22 0.01 -26.68
N LYS A 8 31.83 0.85 -27.63
CA LYS A 8 30.63 1.69 -27.52
C LYS A 8 29.35 0.85 -27.49
N LEU A 9 29.28 -0.23 -28.28
CA LEU A 9 28.15 -1.15 -28.26
C LEU A 9 28.06 -1.89 -26.93
N LEU A 10 29.19 -2.36 -26.41
CA LEU A 10 29.24 -3.08 -25.14
C LEU A 10 28.78 -2.19 -23.97
N LYS A 11 29.21 -0.94 -23.92
CA LYS A 11 28.75 0.05 -22.93
C LYS A 11 27.24 0.33 -23.05
N ALA A 12 26.75 0.52 -24.26
CA ALA A 12 25.32 0.75 -24.47
C ALA A 12 24.47 -0.46 -24.00
N GLN A 13 24.97 -1.68 -24.17
CA GLN A 13 24.31 -2.88 -23.66
C GLN A 13 24.33 -2.94 -22.13
N GLN A 14 25.46 -2.59 -21.49
CA GLN A 14 25.58 -2.53 -20.03
C GLN A 14 24.62 -1.50 -19.43
N GLU A 15 24.59 -0.27 -19.98
CA GLU A 15 23.67 0.78 -19.52
C GLU A 15 22.19 0.38 -19.67
N TYR A 16 21.85 -0.32 -20.76
CA TYR A 16 20.49 -0.81 -20.96
C TYR A 16 20.11 -1.86 -19.91
N PHE A 17 21.04 -2.77 -19.58
CA PHE A 17 20.82 -3.78 -18.55
C PHE A 17 20.65 -3.16 -17.16
N GLU A 18 21.48 -2.18 -16.80
CA GLU A 18 21.35 -1.44 -15.53
C GLU A 18 19.99 -0.73 -15.42
N LYS A 19 19.52 -0.09 -16.50
CA LYS A 19 18.20 0.55 -16.53
C LYS A 19 17.07 -0.45 -16.32
N LEU A 20 17.18 -1.66 -16.89
CA LEU A 20 16.21 -2.72 -16.67
C LEU A 20 16.22 -3.21 -15.22
N LEU A 21 17.40 -3.40 -14.62
CA LEU A 21 17.51 -3.76 -13.21
C LEU A 21 16.86 -2.73 -12.29
N VAL A 22 17.12 -1.44 -12.50
CA VAL A 22 16.48 -0.37 -11.72
C VAL A 22 14.96 -0.40 -11.87
N LYS A 23 14.44 -0.68 -13.06
CA LYS A 23 13.00 -0.74 -13.31
C LYS A 23 12.34 -1.95 -12.64
N LEU A 24 13.02 -3.09 -12.58
CA LEU A 24 12.53 -4.32 -11.96
C LEU A 24 12.67 -4.31 -10.43
N LEU A 25 13.70 -3.65 -9.91
CA LEU A 25 13.97 -3.56 -8.47
C LEU A 25 13.23 -2.39 -7.80
N LYS A 26 12.72 -1.43 -8.56
CA LYS A 26 11.81 -0.42 -8.00
C LYS A 26 10.59 -1.15 -7.44
N PRO A 27 10.32 -1.02 -6.13
CA PRO A 27 9.06 -1.47 -5.58
C PRO A 27 7.96 -0.83 -6.42
N SER A 28 6.97 -1.61 -6.84
CA SER A 28 5.73 -1.05 -7.34
C SER A 28 5.18 -0.20 -6.20
N GLU A 29 5.40 1.11 -6.24
CA GLU A 29 4.80 2.05 -5.31
C GLU A 29 3.31 1.97 -5.56
N MET A 30 2.61 1.23 -4.69
CA MET A 30 1.16 1.17 -4.68
C MET A 30 0.67 2.60 -4.48
N ASN A 31 -0.12 3.11 -5.42
CA ASN A 31 -0.61 4.47 -5.30
C ASN A 31 -1.60 4.58 -4.12
N GLU A 32 -1.86 5.80 -3.66
CA GLU A 32 -2.71 6.04 -2.49
C GLU A 32 -4.11 5.39 -2.65
N THR A 33 -4.67 5.43 -3.86
CA THR A 33 -6.00 4.87 -4.16
C THR A 33 -6.01 3.35 -4.06
N GLU A 34 -5.00 2.68 -4.61
CA GLU A 34 -4.85 1.22 -4.51
C GLU A 34 -4.65 0.77 -3.06
N LEU A 35 -3.83 1.50 -2.30
CA LEU A 35 -3.61 1.23 -0.88
C LEU A 35 -4.92 1.40 -0.10
N TYR A 36 -5.64 2.49 -0.33
CA TYR A 36 -6.93 2.75 0.30
C TYR A 36 -7.92 1.62 0.01
N SER A 37 -8.10 1.24 -1.26
CA SER A 37 -8.99 0.14 -1.66
C SER A 37 -8.59 -1.20 -1.05
N LYS A 38 -7.29 -1.49 -0.96
CA LYS A 38 -6.77 -2.69 -0.28
C LYS A 38 -7.17 -2.71 1.19
N LEU A 39 -6.95 -1.61 1.92
CA LEU A 39 -7.28 -1.52 3.35
C LEU A 39 -8.79 -1.59 3.60
N VAL A 40 -9.61 -1.00 2.72
CA VAL A 40 -11.07 -1.17 2.77
C VAL A 40 -11.43 -2.65 2.66
N GLY A 41 -10.75 -3.45 1.83
CA GLY A 41 -11.03 -4.89 1.73
C GLY A 41 -10.57 -5.71 2.93
N MET A 42 -9.52 -5.28 3.64
CA MET A 42 -8.92 -6.02 4.75
C MET A 42 -9.58 -5.77 6.10
N ILE A 43 -10.16 -4.58 6.29
CA ILE A 43 -10.81 -4.19 7.54
C ILE A 43 -12.29 -4.59 7.48
N GLY A 44 -12.71 -5.49 8.36
CA GLY A 44 -14.12 -5.87 8.51
C GLY A 44 -14.94 -4.72 9.12
N GLU A 45 -16.23 -4.63 8.80
CA GLU A 45 -17.11 -3.62 9.40
C GLU A 45 -17.24 -3.81 10.92
N PHE A 46 -17.44 -2.71 11.63
CA PHE A 46 -17.72 -2.72 13.05
C PHE A 46 -19.21 -3.06 13.27
N SER A 47 -19.45 -4.04 14.13
CA SER A 47 -20.78 -4.36 14.64
C SER A 47 -20.66 -4.57 16.15
N PHE A 48 -21.47 -3.85 16.92
CA PHE A 48 -21.46 -3.98 18.38
C PHE A 48 -22.13 -5.29 18.79
N ASP A 49 -21.42 -6.11 19.57
CA ASP A 49 -21.98 -7.31 20.18
C ASP A 49 -21.44 -7.47 21.60
N LEU A 50 -22.33 -7.27 22.58
CA LEU A 50 -22.01 -7.39 24.00
C LEU A 50 -21.71 -8.84 24.40
N THR A 51 -22.31 -9.83 23.73
CA THR A 51 -22.20 -11.25 24.07
C THR A 51 -20.81 -11.79 23.74
N SER A 52 -20.25 -11.36 22.61
CA SER A 52 -18.88 -11.70 22.20
C SER A 52 -17.82 -10.71 22.73
N GLY A 53 -18.23 -9.68 23.47
CA GLY A 53 -17.33 -8.61 23.94
C GLY A 53 -16.80 -7.72 22.81
N MET A 54 -17.50 -7.66 21.68
CA MET A 54 -17.14 -6.83 20.53
C MET A 54 -17.55 -5.38 20.77
N THR A 55 -16.63 -4.64 21.41
CA THR A 55 -16.69 -3.18 21.54
C THR A 55 -15.90 -2.50 20.41
N PHE A 56 -16.13 -1.21 20.21
CA PHE A 56 -15.34 -0.42 19.26
C PHE A 56 -13.84 -0.48 19.57
N GLU A 57 -13.47 -0.41 20.87
CA GLU A 57 -12.08 -0.52 21.30
C GLU A 57 -11.47 -1.89 20.96
N SER A 58 -12.21 -2.99 21.15
CA SER A 58 -11.73 -4.33 20.78
C SER A 58 -11.58 -4.47 19.26
N TRP A 59 -12.53 -3.95 18.49
CA TRP A 59 -12.47 -3.98 17.02
C TRP A 59 -11.33 -3.12 16.49
N LEU A 60 -11.22 -1.87 16.91
CA LEU A 60 -10.16 -0.96 16.49
C LEU A 60 -8.79 -1.50 16.91
N GLY A 61 -8.68 -2.09 18.10
CA GLY A 61 -7.47 -2.74 18.57
C GLY A 61 -6.99 -3.86 17.65
N ARG A 62 -7.90 -4.66 17.07
CA ARG A 62 -7.57 -5.72 16.10
C ARG A 62 -7.14 -5.18 14.75
N HIS A 63 -7.69 -4.03 14.34
CA HIS A 63 -7.41 -3.43 13.04
C HIS A 63 -6.38 -2.30 13.08
N ARG A 64 -5.82 -1.99 14.25
CA ARG A 64 -4.93 -0.84 14.49
C ARG A 64 -3.72 -0.81 13.55
N SER A 65 -3.09 -1.96 13.33
CA SER A 65 -1.93 -2.10 12.44
C SER A 65 -2.23 -1.68 11.00
N TYR A 66 -3.48 -1.84 10.54
CA TYR A 66 -3.87 -1.39 9.21
C TYR A 66 -3.85 0.14 9.07
N PHE A 67 -4.09 0.89 10.15
CA PHE A 67 -4.07 2.36 10.15
C PHE A 67 -2.67 2.93 10.45
N GLU A 68 -1.92 2.29 11.35
CA GLU A 68 -0.62 2.77 11.83
C GLU A 68 0.56 2.28 10.98
N GLU A 69 0.51 1.04 10.47
CA GLU A 69 1.61 0.41 9.73
C GLU A 69 1.31 0.33 8.23
N GLU A 70 0.29 -0.44 7.83
CA GLU A 70 -0.02 -0.62 6.40
C GLU A 70 -0.50 0.68 5.75
N GLY A 71 -1.31 1.46 6.47
CA GLY A 71 -1.83 2.75 6.04
C GLY A 71 -0.93 3.93 6.37
N LYS A 72 0.32 3.72 6.84
CA LYS A 72 1.19 4.81 7.32
C LYS A 72 1.36 5.95 6.32
N THR A 73 1.39 5.63 5.03
CA THR A 73 1.56 6.58 3.92
C THR A 73 0.27 7.29 3.50
N LEU A 74 -0.89 6.83 3.97
CA LEU A 74 -2.17 7.51 3.71
C LEU A 74 -2.25 8.83 4.50
N PRO A 75 -2.82 9.89 3.90
CA PRO A 75 -3.19 11.10 4.63
C PRO A 75 -4.14 10.79 5.78
N GLU A 76 -4.04 11.57 6.85
CA GLU A 76 -4.90 11.39 8.03
C GLU A 76 -6.39 11.51 7.69
N SER A 77 -6.74 12.42 6.77
CA SER A 77 -8.11 12.56 6.26
C SER A 77 -8.61 11.30 5.56
N SER A 78 -7.74 10.61 4.81
CA SER A 78 -8.05 9.33 4.17
C SER A 78 -8.22 8.22 5.22
N LYS A 79 -7.39 8.18 6.26
CA LYS A 79 -7.53 7.22 7.38
C LYS A 79 -8.84 7.42 8.14
N VAL A 80 -9.24 8.67 8.41
CA VAL A 80 -10.51 9.00 9.06
C VAL A 80 -11.70 8.57 8.19
N ARG A 81 -11.67 8.83 6.88
CA ARG A 81 -12.73 8.34 5.96
C ARG A 81 -12.81 6.81 5.94
N LEU A 82 -11.65 6.14 5.93
CA LEU A 82 -11.58 4.67 6.01
C LEU A 82 -12.23 4.18 7.30
N LEU A 83 -11.88 4.77 8.44
CA LEU A 83 -12.48 4.42 9.73
C LEU A 83 -14.00 4.60 9.71
N LEU A 84 -14.47 5.78 9.30
CA LEU A 84 -15.91 6.09 9.19
C LEU A 84 -16.65 5.12 8.26
N SER A 85 -16.03 4.73 7.14
CA SER A 85 -16.62 3.76 6.21
C SER A 85 -16.89 2.38 6.82
N LYS A 86 -16.25 2.07 7.96
CA LYS A 86 -16.40 0.80 8.67
C LYS A 86 -17.36 0.86 9.86
N LEU A 87 -17.82 2.04 10.26
CA LEU A 87 -18.74 2.19 11.39
C LEU A 87 -20.21 2.03 11.01
N GLY A 88 -20.50 1.77 9.72
CA GLY A 88 -21.85 1.71 9.20
C GLY A 88 -22.42 3.08 8.84
N PRO A 89 -23.58 3.14 8.17
CA PRO A 89 -24.27 4.40 7.90
C PRO A 89 -24.68 5.10 9.20
N GLU A 90 -24.65 6.44 9.20
CA GLU A 90 -25.42 7.20 10.19
C GLU A 90 -26.91 6.88 9.95
N GLU A 91 -27.59 6.40 10.98
CA GLU A 91 -29.06 6.30 11.00
C GLU A 91 -29.73 7.67 10.94
#